data_AF-A0A7I8DAK8-F1
#
_entry.id   AF-A0A7I8DAK8-F1
#
_cell.length_a   1.000
_cell.length_b   1.000
_cell.length_c   1.000
_cell.angle_alpha   90.00
_cell.angle_beta   90.00
_cell.angle_gamma   90.00
#
_symmetry.space_group_name_H-M   'P 1'
#
loop_
_entity.id
_entity.type
_entity.pdbx_description
1 polymer ?
#
loop_
_entity_poly.entity_id
_entity_poly.type
_entity_poly.pdbx_seq_one_letter_code
_entity_poly.pdbx_strand_id
1 'polypeptide(L)'
;MYEFDHRFRYLIMEMTEQVEIAFRTHIAYHIAHSYGALGHLESVHFENPVYHEAFLVELNKEVRRSHEIFIKHHFEKYEGKIPIWVAVEVLSFGALSKLFSNLKNEDKNDIAKNNYRVPAIYLESWLKCLSYVRNICAHLKN
;
A
#
# COMPACT_ATOMS: atom_id res chain seq x y z
N MET A 1 14.92 -0.93 -30.73
CA MET A 1 14.40 0.05 -29.75
C MET A 1 13.24 -0.53 -28.94
N TYR A 2 12.24 -1.16 -29.58
CA TYR A 2 11.10 -1.83 -28.93
C TYR A 2 11.48 -2.94 -27.92
N GLU A 3 12.40 -3.84 -28.31
CA GLU A 3 12.85 -4.94 -27.43
C GLU A 3 13.56 -4.46 -26.15
N PHE A 4 14.33 -3.38 -26.26
CA PHE A 4 15.00 -2.77 -25.11
C PHE A 4 13.98 -2.16 -24.15
N ASP A 5 12.99 -1.43 -24.66
CA ASP A 5 11.93 -0.84 -23.86
C ASP A 5 11.08 -1.91 -23.15
N HIS A 6 10.76 -3.01 -23.83
CA HIS A 6 10.04 -4.12 -23.22
C HIS A 6 10.83 -4.78 -22.08
N ARG A 7 12.12 -5.07 -22.30
CA ARG A 7 13.00 -5.63 -21.26
C ARG A 7 13.19 -4.67 -20.08
N PHE A 8 13.33 -3.38 -20.35
CA PHE A 8 13.46 -2.37 -19.31
C PHE A 8 12.19 -2.29 -18.45
N ARG A 9 11.00 -2.27 -19.07
CA ARG A 9 9.72 -2.30 -18.35
C ARG A 9 9.56 -3.55 -17.50
N TYR A 10 9.96 -4.72 -18.01
CA TYR A 10 9.90 -5.95 -17.24
C TYR A 10 10.76 -5.87 -15.97
N LEU A 11 12.01 -5.41 -16.09
CA LEU A 11 12.93 -5.24 -14.96
C LEU A 11 12.37 -4.24 -13.93
N ILE A 12 11.78 -3.13 -14.37
CA ILE A 12 11.17 -2.15 -13.48
C ILE A 12 9.98 -2.77 -12.73
N MET A 13 9.11 -3.51 -13.42
CA MET A 13 7.98 -4.17 -12.78
C MET A 13 8.44 -5.17 -11.72
N GLU A 14 9.41 -6.02 -12.05
CA GLU A 14 9.98 -7.02 -11.13
C GLU A 14 10.62 -6.37 -9.90
N MET A 15 11.43 -5.32 -10.09
CA MET A 15 12.04 -4.58 -8.98
C MET A 15 10.99 -3.90 -8.10
N THR A 16 9.95 -3.30 -8.71
CA THR A 16 8.87 -2.65 -7.94
C THR A 16 8.02 -3.63 -7.14
N GLU A 17 7.92 -4.89 -7.57
CA GLU A 17 7.18 -5.93 -6.87
C GLU A 17 7.84 -6.30 -5.53
N GLN A 18 9.16 -6.48 -5.52
CA GLN A 18 9.90 -6.75 -4.28
C GLN A 18 9.75 -5.60 -3.28
N VAL A 19 9.82 -4.37 -3.80
CA VAL A 19 9.64 -3.16 -3.01
C VAL A 19 8.22 -3.10 -2.44
N GLU A 20 7.19 -3.38 -3.24
CA GLU A 20 5.79 -3.46 -2.80
C GLU A 20 5.57 -4.45 -1.66
N ILE A 21 6.08 -5.67 -1.78
CA ILE A 21 5.96 -6.71 -0.74
C ILE A 21 6.55 -6.23 0.59
N ALA A 22 7.74 -5.63 0.55
CA ALA A 22 8.38 -5.10 1.75
C ALA A 22 7.53 -3.98 2.37
N PHE A 23 7.03 -3.04 1.57
CA PHE A 23 6.21 -1.93 2.08
C PHE A 23 4.87 -2.38 2.65
N ARG A 24 4.19 -3.34 2.02
CA ARG A 24 2.96 -3.94 2.56
C ARG A 24 3.22 -4.48 3.96
N THR A 25 4.30 -5.24 4.10
CA THR A 25 4.71 -5.83 5.39
C THR A 25 4.98 -4.76 6.44
N HIS A 26 5.82 -3.77 6.15
CA HIS A 26 6.20 -2.75 7.13
C HIS A 26 5.02 -1.86 7.55
N ILE A 27 4.18 -1.45 6.60
CA ILE A 27 3.00 -0.61 6.89
C ILE A 27 1.97 -1.41 7.70
N ALA A 28 1.67 -2.64 7.29
CA ALA A 28 0.72 -3.48 8.01
C ALA A 28 1.20 -3.81 9.41
N TYR A 29 2.50 -4.13 9.57
CA TYR A 29 3.12 -4.37 10.86
C TYR A 29 2.97 -3.15 11.77
N HIS A 30 3.35 -1.95 11.29
CA HIS A 30 3.28 -0.73 12.07
C HIS A 30 1.86 -0.41 12.54
N ILE A 31 0.89 -0.42 11.62
CA ILE A 31 -0.51 -0.15 11.94
C ILE A 31 -1.06 -1.20 12.92
N ALA A 32 -0.81 -2.48 12.67
CA ALA A 32 -1.32 -3.55 13.52
C ALA A 32 -0.81 -3.45 14.97
N HIS A 33 0.46 -3.08 15.15
CA HIS A 33 1.07 -2.97 16.48
C HIS A 33 0.73 -1.66 17.19
N SER A 34 0.58 -0.56 16.45
CA SER A 34 0.28 0.77 17.02
C SER A 34 -1.20 0.96 17.31
N TYR A 35 -2.06 0.44 16.42
CA TYR A 35 -3.49 0.76 16.37
C TYR A 35 -4.39 -0.48 16.37
N GLY A 36 -3.80 -1.68 16.45
CA GLY A 36 -4.54 -2.94 16.38
C GLY A 36 -4.90 -3.36 14.94
N ALA A 37 -5.44 -4.57 14.81
CA ALA A 37 -5.69 -5.21 13.52
C ALA A 37 -6.60 -4.38 12.58
N LEU A 38 -7.57 -3.66 13.15
CA LEU A 38 -8.54 -2.84 12.43
C LEU A 38 -8.25 -1.33 12.52
N GLY A 39 -7.10 -0.93 13.09
CA GLY A 39 -6.81 0.49 13.33
C GLY A 39 -6.78 1.36 12.07
N HIS A 40 -6.55 0.76 10.89
CA HIS A 40 -6.66 1.45 9.61
C HIS A 40 -8.08 1.90 9.25
N LEU A 41 -9.11 1.43 9.94
CA LEU A 41 -10.51 1.84 9.75
C LEU A 41 -10.85 3.13 10.52
N GLU A 42 -9.98 3.58 11.42
CA GLU A 42 -10.24 4.69 12.33
C GLU A 42 -9.47 5.95 11.88
N SER A 43 -10.20 7.00 11.49
CA SER A 43 -9.61 8.22 10.93
C SER A 43 -8.69 8.98 11.89
N VAL A 44 -8.87 8.79 13.20
CA VAL A 44 -8.05 9.42 14.26
C VAL A 44 -6.57 9.00 14.22
N HIS A 45 -6.26 7.89 13.55
CA HIS A 45 -4.88 7.39 13.38
C HIS A 45 -4.16 8.00 12.17
N PHE A 46 -4.83 8.85 11.39
CA PHE A 46 -4.28 9.42 10.16
C PHE A 46 -4.23 10.94 10.22
N GLU A 47 -3.37 11.54 9.39
CA GLU A 47 -3.14 12.98 9.36
C GLU A 47 -4.37 13.73 8.82
N ASN A 48 -4.95 13.24 7.72
CA ASN A 48 -6.09 13.87 7.07
C ASN A 48 -7.30 12.90 6.96
N PRO A 49 -8.45 13.23 7.58
CA PRO A 49 -9.63 12.37 7.55
C PRO A 49 -10.26 12.25 6.15
N VAL A 50 -10.14 13.26 5.30
CA VAL A 50 -10.67 13.21 3.91
C VAL A 50 -9.88 12.22 3.06
N TYR A 51 -8.55 12.20 3.23
CA TYR A 51 -7.70 11.22 2.54
C TYR A 51 -7.88 9.81 3.10
N HIS A 52 -8.18 9.69 4.40
CA HIS A 52 -8.54 8.42 5.02
C HIS A 52 -9.87 7.87 4.48
N GLU A 53 -10.89 8.71 4.36
CA GLU A 53 -12.17 8.32 3.74
C GLU A 53 -11.97 7.86 2.29
N ALA A 54 -11.18 8.60 1.50
CA ALA A 54 -10.85 8.21 0.13
C ALA A 54 -10.10 6.86 0.07
N PHE A 55 -9.21 6.59 1.03
CA PHE A 55 -8.56 5.30 1.19
C PHE A 55 -9.57 4.18 1.48
N LEU A 56 -10.53 4.39 2.39
CA LEU A 56 -11.55 3.40 2.70
C LEU A 56 -12.47 3.10 1.51
N VAL A 57 -12.82 4.12 0.71
CA VAL A 57 -13.61 3.92 -0.52
C VAL A 57 -12.85 3.03 -1.51
N GLU A 58 -11.57 3.32 -1.75
CA GLU A 58 -10.74 2.53 -2.66
C GLU A 58 -10.52 1.10 -2.12
N LEU A 59 -10.23 0.94 -0.82
CA LEU A 59 -10.07 -0.37 -0.20
C LEU A 59 -11.34 -1.22 -0.37
N ASN A 60 -12.51 -0.67 -0.03
CA ASN A 60 -13.79 -1.38 -0.16
C ASN A 60 -14.08 -1.81 -1.60
N LYS A 61 -13.72 -0.97 -2.57
CA LYS A 61 -13.84 -1.30 -3.99
C LYS A 61 -12.94 -2.46 -4.38
N GLU A 62 -11.66 -2.43 -4.01
CA GLU A 62 -10.71 -3.50 -4.36
C GLU A 62 -11.03 -4.81 -3.66
N VAL A 63 -11.44 -4.75 -2.39
CA VAL A 63 -11.95 -5.90 -1.63
C VAL A 63 -13.15 -6.56 -2.33
N ARG A 64 -14.12 -5.77 -2.80
CA ARG A 64 -15.31 -6.30 -3.50
C ARG A 64 -14.99 -6.89 -4.88
N ARG A 65 -13.96 -6.37 -5.55
CA ARG A 65 -13.49 -6.87 -6.85
C ARG A 65 -12.61 -8.10 -6.71
N SER A 66 -11.98 -8.29 -5.55
CA SER A 66 -11.09 -9.42 -5.31
C SER A 66 -11.86 -10.74 -5.33
N HIS A 67 -11.34 -11.70 -6.12
CA HIS A 67 -11.85 -13.08 -6.15
C HIS A 67 -11.03 -14.01 -5.26
N GLU A 68 -10.07 -13.46 -4.51
CA GLU A 68 -9.18 -14.21 -3.65
C GLU A 68 -9.92 -14.96 -2.53
N ILE A 69 -9.53 -16.21 -2.31
CA ILE A 69 -10.18 -17.12 -1.35
C ILE A 69 -10.08 -16.55 0.07
N PHE A 70 -8.96 -15.93 0.43
CA PHE A 70 -8.75 -15.36 1.76
C PHE A 70 -9.64 -14.16 2.06
N ILE A 71 -10.03 -13.38 1.03
CA ILE A 71 -10.99 -12.27 1.18
C ILE A 71 -12.40 -12.82 1.40
N LYS A 72 -12.83 -13.80 0.60
CA LYS A 72 -14.13 -14.46 0.79
C LYS A 72 -14.26 -15.07 2.18
N HIS A 73 -13.21 -15.76 2.64
CA HIS A 73 -13.17 -16.32 3.99
C HIS A 73 -13.36 -15.26 5.08
N HIS A 74 -12.80 -14.06 4.92
CA HIS A 74 -12.96 -13.00 5.92
C HIS A 74 -14.38 -12.41 5.96
N PHE A 75 -15.07 -12.32 4.82
CA PHE A 75 -16.48 -11.94 4.80
C PHE A 75 -17.37 -12.98 5.47
N GLU A 76 -17.14 -14.26 5.18
CA GLU A 76 -17.94 -15.36 5.71
C GLU A 76 -17.74 -15.56 7.22
N LYS A 77 -16.51 -15.36 7.72
CA LYS A 77 -16.14 -15.71 9.10
C LYS A 77 -16.03 -14.52 10.06
N TYR A 78 -15.71 -13.33 9.57
CA TYR A 78 -15.41 -12.16 10.41
C TYR A 78 -16.30 -10.95 10.10
N GLU A 79 -17.50 -11.18 9.55
CA GLU A 79 -18.49 -10.13 9.24
C GLU A 79 -17.93 -9.02 8.33
N GLY A 80 -16.95 -9.35 7.48
CA GLY A 80 -16.30 -8.37 6.60
C GLY A 80 -15.28 -7.45 7.30
N LYS A 81 -14.91 -7.72 8.55
CA LYS A 81 -13.81 -7.02 9.23
C LYS A 81 -12.47 -7.54 8.71
N ILE A 82 -11.87 -6.78 7.80
CA ILE A 82 -10.61 -7.14 7.16
C ILE A 82 -9.46 -6.53 7.97
N PRO A 83 -8.55 -7.33 8.55
CA PRO A 83 -7.40 -6.78 9.25
C PRO A 83 -6.37 -6.18 8.29
N ILE A 84 -5.54 -5.26 8.77
CA ILE A 84 -4.62 -4.49 7.92
C ILE A 84 -3.67 -5.36 7.08
N TRP A 85 -3.16 -6.47 7.63
CA TRP A 85 -2.28 -7.38 6.88
C TRP A 85 -3.00 -8.12 5.74
N VAL A 86 -4.34 -8.18 5.75
CA VAL A 86 -5.12 -8.66 4.62
C VAL A 86 -5.50 -7.50 3.70
N ALA A 87 -5.82 -6.34 4.26
CA ALA A 87 -6.20 -5.15 3.49
C ALA A 87 -5.07 -4.73 2.53
N VAL A 88 -3.81 -4.72 2.99
CA VAL A 88 -2.68 -4.30 2.15
C VAL A 88 -2.45 -5.21 0.94
N GLU A 89 -2.85 -6.48 0.99
CA GLU A 89 -2.66 -7.46 -0.11
C GLU A 89 -3.52 -7.15 -1.33
N VAL A 90 -4.68 -6.52 -1.13
CA VAL A 90 -5.57 -6.13 -2.24
C VAL A 90 -5.34 -4.70 -2.73
N LEU A 91 -4.53 -3.91 -2.01
CA LEU A 91 -4.19 -2.56 -2.44
C LEU A 91 -3.21 -2.59 -3.62
N SER A 92 -3.44 -1.71 -4.59
CA SER A 92 -2.42 -1.36 -5.56
C SER A 92 -1.25 -0.63 -4.89
N PHE A 93 -0.06 -0.68 -5.51
CA PHE A 93 1.10 0.08 -5.03
C PHE A 93 0.83 1.59 -4.89
N GLY A 94 0.01 2.16 -5.77
CA GLY A 94 -0.39 3.57 -5.67
C GLY A 94 -1.29 3.86 -4.47
N ALA A 95 -2.23 2.96 -4.15
CA ALA A 95 -3.04 3.07 -2.94
C ALA A 95 -2.17 2.92 -1.67
N LEU A 96 -1.21 2.00 -1.69
CA LEU A 96 -0.24 1.81 -0.60
C LEU A 96 0.63 3.07 -0.37
N SER A 97 1.11 3.71 -1.45
CA SER A 97 1.85 4.96 -1.38
C SER A 97 1.01 6.11 -0.78
N LYS A 98 -0.28 6.20 -1.13
CA LYS A 98 -1.21 7.18 -0.57
C LYS A 98 -1.49 6.92 0.90
N LEU A 99 -1.70 5.66 1.28
CA LEU A 99 -1.87 5.23 2.67
C LEU A 99 -0.67 5.68 3.51
N PHE A 100 0.55 5.36 3.08
CA PHE A 100 1.77 5.78 3.77
C PHE A 100 1.86 7.31 3.90
N SER A 101 1.55 8.05 2.84
CA SER A 101 1.64 9.52 2.85
C SER A 101 0.68 10.17 3.85
N ASN A 102 -0.46 9.53 4.13
CA ASN A 102 -1.48 10.01 5.06
C ASN A 102 -1.31 9.52 6.52
N LEU A 103 -0.30 8.69 6.80
CA LEU A 103 0.07 8.37 8.18
C LEU A 103 0.56 9.63 8.90
N LYS A 104 0.43 9.63 10.24
CA LYS A 104 1.01 10.69 11.08
C LYS A 104 2.52 10.74 10.89
N ASN A 105 3.10 11.92 11.07
CA ASN A 105 4.55 12.09 10.88
C ASN A 105 5.39 11.17 11.80
N GLU A 106 4.92 10.91 13.02
CA GLU A 106 5.55 9.98 13.95
C GLU A 106 5.61 8.56 13.37
N ASP A 107 4.47 8.05 12.88
CA ASP A 107 4.39 6.73 12.23
C ASP A 107 5.29 6.62 11.01
N LYS A 108 5.27 7.64 10.13
CA LYS A 108 6.12 7.65 8.94
C LYS A 108 7.60 7.61 9.31
N ASN A 109 7.99 8.35 10.35
CA ASN A 109 9.37 8.37 10.82
C ASN A 109 9.79 7.03 11.43
N ASP A 110 8.92 6.38 12.20
CA ASP A 110 9.21 5.07 12.78
C ASP A 110 9.40 4.01 11.71
N ILE A 111 8.48 3.93 10.74
CA ILE A 111 8.61 3.01 9.60
C ILE A 111 9.91 3.27 8.84
N ALA A 112 10.20 4.54 8.52
CA ALA A 112 11.36 4.89 7.72
C ALA A 112 12.69 4.63 8.43
N LYS A 113 12.77 4.98 9.72
CA LYS A 113 13.99 4.80 10.51
C LYS A 113 14.27 3.33 10.77
N ASN A 114 13.26 2.56 11.19
CA ASN A 114 13.46 1.18 11.65
C ASN A 114 13.73 0.20 10.51
N ASN A 115 13.12 0.43 9.33
CA ASN A 115 13.24 -0.50 8.20
C ASN A 115 14.25 -0.06 7.14
N TYR A 116 14.48 1.25 6.99
CA TYR A 116 15.26 1.80 5.87
C TYR A 116 16.40 2.72 6.31
N ARG A 117 16.45 3.13 7.59
CA ARG A 117 17.47 4.04 8.15
C ARG A 117 17.55 5.38 7.40
N VAL A 118 16.41 5.89 6.93
CA VAL A 118 16.29 7.18 6.25
C VAL A 118 15.21 8.05 6.86
N PRO A 119 15.28 9.38 6.70
CA PRO A 119 14.15 10.26 6.98
C PRO A 119 12.90 9.90 6.17
N ALA A 120 11.72 10.03 6.80
CA ALA A 120 10.43 9.70 6.19
C ALA A 120 10.18 10.41 4.85
N ILE A 121 10.66 11.64 4.69
CA ILE A 121 10.50 12.42 3.46
C ILE A 121 11.11 11.73 2.23
N TYR A 122 12.24 11.04 2.39
CA TYR A 122 12.86 10.31 1.29
C TYR A 122 12.04 9.07 0.95
N LEU A 123 11.61 8.32 1.97
CA LEU A 123 10.79 7.14 1.77
C LEU A 123 9.46 7.47 1.07
N GLU A 124 8.81 8.55 1.51
CA GLU A 124 7.58 9.05 0.89
C GLU A 124 7.80 9.46 -0.57
N SER A 125 8.92 10.14 -0.86
CA SER A 125 9.31 10.53 -2.22
C SER A 125 9.57 9.32 -3.12
N TRP A 126 10.29 8.31 -2.61
CA TRP A 126 10.60 7.08 -3.35
C TRP A 126 9.32 6.30 -3.69
N LEU A 127 8.42 6.14 -2.73
CA LEU A 127 7.13 5.49 -2.94
C LEU A 127 6.30 6.18 -4.04
N LYS A 128 6.22 7.51 -3.99
CA LYS A 128 5.51 8.30 -5.02
C LYS A 128 6.16 8.12 -6.39
N CYS A 129 7.49 8.19 -6.46
CA CYS A 129 8.23 8.01 -7.71
C CYS A 129 8.02 6.62 -8.31
N LEU A 130 8.18 5.57 -7.51
CA LEU A 130 7.98 4.19 -7.95
C LEU A 130 6.53 3.93 -8.38
N SER A 131 5.55 4.50 -7.69
CA SER A 131 4.14 4.40 -8.09
C SER A 131 3.89 5.06 -9.43
N TYR A 132 4.50 6.22 -9.67
CA TYR A 132 4.37 6.91 -10.95
C TYR A 132 5.01 6.11 -12.10
N VAL A 133 6.25 5.65 -11.91
CA VAL A 133 6.97 4.84 -12.90
C VAL A 133 6.22 3.55 -13.21
N ARG A 134 5.75 2.84 -12.19
CA ARG A 134 4.96 1.60 -12.38
C ARG A 134 3.68 1.85 -13.16
N ASN A 135 2.96 2.94 -12.86
CA ASN A 135 1.74 3.28 -13.60
C ASN A 135 2.04 3.52 -15.09
N ILE A 136 3.12 4.22 -15.42
CA ILE A 136 3.55 4.39 -16.83
C ILE A 136 3.81 3.02 -17.47
N CYS A 137 4.58 2.15 -16.81
CA CYS A 137 4.89 0.82 -17.34
C CYS A 137 3.65 -0.06 -17.52
N ALA A 138 2.64 0.07 -16.64
CA ALA A 138 1.39 -0.66 -16.72
C ALA A 138 0.46 -0.13 -17.83
N HIS A 139 0.40 1.18 -18.04
CA HIS A 139 -0.46 1.78 -19.07
C HIS A 139 0.05 1.57 -20.49
N LEU A 140 1.37 1.52 -20.69
CA LEU A 140 1.99 1.25 -22.00
C LEU A 140 1.92 -0.24 -22.43
N LYS A 141 1.27 -1.11 -21.65
CA LYS A 141 0.97 -2.49 -22.02
C LYS A 141 -0.31 -2.64 -22.88
N ASN A 142 -1.11 -1.57 -23.00
CA ASN A 142 -2.25 -1.47 -23.91
C ASN A 142 -1.84 -0.83 -25.24
#